data_AF-A0A1B6KBR3-F1
#
_entry.id   AF-A0A1B6KBR3-F1
#
_cell.length_a   1.000
_cell.length_b   1.000
_cell.length_c   1.000
_cell.angle_alpha   90.00
_cell.angle_beta   90.00
_cell.angle_gamma   90.00
#
_symmetry.space_group_name_H-M   'P 1'
#
loop_
_entity.id
_entity.type
_entity.pdbx_description
1 polymer ?
#
loop_
_entity_poly.entity_id
_entity_poly.type
_entity_poly.pdbx_seq_one_letter_code
_entity_poly.pdbx_strand_id
1 'polypeptide(L)'
;GKEKLRMSSSNESETDPTHKNKRQKGVKLVEYKNEKIKKARLLNEEYINWKGQTVQPNPHGQHCSCRWKCIPDKITEDVSLGIYTKFIDLSTKNEQDVYLQALIECMPIQRERRKEGNRDNDDVGACKRKPKQHSFKYSLSTSLGKVDVCKAAFISVHGIKPDRVRRLCSLLVQNKVPKDMRGKNASGNVKPGHVVKAIIDHIASFPQKEAHYTSKS
;
A
#
# COMPACT_ATOMS: atom_id res chain seq x y z
N GLY A 1 -20.23 74.16 7.23
CA GLY A 1 -19.04 74.90 6.75
C GLY A 1 -17.83 74.01 6.90
N LYS A 2 -16.92 74.09 5.92
CA LYS A 2 -15.60 73.43 5.89
C LYS A 2 -14.81 73.78 7.16
N GLU A 3 -13.97 72.87 7.67
CA GLU A 3 -12.51 73.01 7.60
C GLU A 3 -11.76 71.76 8.08
N LYS A 4 -10.58 71.56 7.47
CA LYS A 4 -9.63 70.47 7.71
C LYS A 4 -8.79 70.80 8.93
N LEU A 5 -8.40 69.79 9.71
CA LEU A 5 -7.03 69.74 10.23
C LEU A 5 -6.51 68.30 10.27
N ARG A 6 -5.25 68.22 9.87
CA ARG A 6 -4.39 67.07 9.62
C ARG A 6 -3.63 66.79 10.91
N MET A 7 -3.56 65.55 11.37
CA MET A 7 -2.48 65.13 12.27
C MET A 7 -2.08 63.69 11.99
N SER A 8 -0.83 63.59 11.55
CA SER A 8 -0.03 62.40 11.37
C SER A 8 0.23 61.70 12.70
N SER A 9 0.09 60.37 12.72
CA SER A 9 0.78 59.53 13.69
C SER A 9 1.37 58.36 12.93
N SER A 10 2.64 58.53 12.56
CA SER A 10 3.51 57.47 12.09
C SER A 10 3.78 56.56 13.29
N ASN A 11 3.39 55.30 13.20
CA ASN A 11 3.95 54.26 14.06
C ASN A 11 4.84 53.39 13.17
N GLU A 12 6.12 53.75 13.13
CA GLU A 12 7.18 52.88 12.65
C GLU A 12 7.37 51.77 13.68
N SER A 13 6.92 50.57 13.36
CA SER A 13 7.42 49.36 14.02
C SER A 13 8.45 48.75 13.07
N GLU A 14 9.71 49.08 13.34
CA GLU A 14 10.90 48.42 12.81
C GLU A 14 10.70 46.90 12.84
N THR A 15 10.69 46.27 11.68
CA THR A 15 10.65 44.81 11.58
C THR A 15 12.08 44.30 11.63
N ASP A 16 12.45 43.77 12.79
CA ASP A 16 13.70 43.06 13.09
C ASP A 16 14.04 42.04 11.99
N PRO A 17 15.19 42.16 11.29
CA PRO A 17 15.56 41.30 10.18
C PRO A 17 16.37 40.10 10.67
N THR A 18 15.85 39.28 11.59
CA THR A 18 16.58 38.09 12.05
C THR A 18 15.77 36.80 12.20
N HIS A 19 14.73 36.61 11.39
CA HIS A 19 14.26 35.24 11.14
C HIS A 19 15.15 34.55 10.09
N LYS A 20 16.21 33.88 10.58
CA LYS A 20 16.97 32.90 9.79
C LYS A 20 15.97 31.97 9.11
N ASN A 21 15.94 31.99 7.77
CA ASN A 21 15.19 31.03 6.97
C ASN A 21 15.63 29.62 7.38
N LYS A 22 14.85 28.96 8.25
CA LYS A 22 14.95 27.52 8.44
C LYS A 22 14.79 26.95 7.04
N ARG A 23 15.80 26.20 6.56
CA ARG A 23 15.65 25.39 5.33
C ARG A 23 14.31 24.67 5.44
N GLN A 24 13.33 25.08 4.64
CA GLN A 24 12.02 24.43 4.61
C GLN A 24 12.28 23.01 4.11
N LYS A 25 12.43 22.08 5.06
CA LYS A 25 12.53 20.66 4.77
C LYS A 25 11.11 20.23 4.37
N GLY A 26 10.84 20.24 3.07
CA GLY A 26 9.67 19.57 2.49
C GLY A 26 8.47 20.45 2.13
N VAL A 27 8.66 21.52 1.35
CA VAL A 27 7.56 21.95 0.47
C VAL A 27 7.49 20.92 -0.66
N LYS A 28 6.49 20.02 -0.61
CA LYS A 28 6.17 19.09 -1.70
C LYS A 28 5.61 19.88 -2.89
N LEU A 29 6.45 20.66 -3.58
CA LEU A 29 6.03 21.34 -4.80
C LEU A 29 5.95 20.38 -5.99
N VAL A 30 6.61 19.21 -5.89
CA VAL A 30 6.73 18.24 -6.97
C VAL A 30 6.22 16.88 -6.48
N GLU A 31 5.23 16.33 -7.18
CA GLU A 31 4.82 14.94 -6.99
C GLU A 31 5.97 13.99 -7.35
N TYR A 32 6.44 13.22 -6.39
CA TYR A 32 7.50 12.24 -6.62
C TYR A 32 7.02 11.13 -7.57
N LYS A 33 7.89 10.67 -8.47
CA LYS A 33 7.62 9.52 -9.38
C LYS A 33 7.03 8.31 -8.64
N ASN A 34 7.50 8.07 -7.42
CA ASN A 34 6.99 7.05 -6.51
C ASN A 34 5.51 7.21 -6.17
N GLU A 35 5.07 8.42 -5.86
CA GLU A 35 3.68 8.73 -5.49
C GLU A 35 2.78 8.58 -6.72
N LYS A 36 3.23 9.06 -7.90
CA LYS A 36 2.52 8.85 -9.17
C LYS A 36 2.30 7.37 -9.49
N ILE A 37 3.36 6.55 -9.41
CA ILE A 37 3.25 5.10 -9.62
C ILE A 37 2.32 4.45 -8.58
N LYS A 38 2.37 4.89 -7.32
CA LYS A 38 1.49 4.35 -6.26
C LYS A 38 0.01 4.67 -6.52
N LYS A 39 -0.30 5.88 -6.98
CA LYS A 39 -1.65 6.33 -7.35
C LYS A 39 -2.17 5.56 -8.57
N ALA A 40 -1.42 5.52 -9.67
CA ALA A 40 -1.82 4.77 -10.86
C ALA A 40 -2.07 3.29 -10.56
N ARG A 41 -1.22 2.66 -9.75
CA ARG A 41 -1.44 1.26 -9.31
C ARG A 41 -2.64 1.07 -8.38
N LEU A 42 -3.09 2.12 -7.68
CA LEU A 42 -4.28 2.07 -6.84
C LEU A 42 -5.54 2.11 -7.71
N LEU A 43 -5.53 2.95 -8.73
CA LEU A 43 -6.61 3.16 -9.70
C LEU A 43 -6.59 2.17 -10.87
N ASN A 44 -5.63 1.23 -10.88
CA ASN A 44 -5.39 0.29 -11.98
C ASN A 44 -5.19 0.98 -13.35
N GLU A 45 -4.53 2.13 -13.36
CA GLU A 45 -4.22 2.91 -14.56
C GLU A 45 -2.87 2.52 -15.16
N GLU A 46 -2.64 2.92 -16.41
CA GLU A 46 -1.32 2.82 -17.03
C GLU A 46 -0.29 3.70 -16.31
N TYR A 47 0.96 3.25 -16.29
CA TYR A 47 2.04 4.05 -15.71
C TYR A 47 3.42 3.70 -16.26
N ILE A 48 4.33 4.66 -16.16
CA ILE A 48 5.75 4.46 -16.49
C ILE A 48 6.49 3.94 -15.26
N ASN A 49 7.11 2.76 -15.39
CA ASN A 49 7.86 2.15 -14.31
C ASN A 49 9.22 2.85 -14.06
N TRP A 50 9.97 2.38 -13.07
CA TRP A 50 11.30 2.91 -12.77
C TRP A 50 12.30 2.77 -13.91
N LYS A 51 12.15 1.73 -14.73
CA LYS A 51 12.96 1.45 -15.92
C LYS A 51 12.55 2.25 -17.16
N GLY A 52 11.51 3.10 -17.07
CA GLY A 52 11.02 3.90 -18.19
C GLY A 52 10.04 3.17 -19.11
N GLN A 53 9.57 1.97 -18.75
CA GLN A 53 8.64 1.19 -19.57
C GLN A 53 7.19 1.47 -19.15
N THR A 54 6.29 1.59 -20.14
CA THR A 54 4.85 1.69 -19.92
C THR A 54 4.30 0.34 -19.45
N VAL A 55 3.54 0.36 -18.36
CA VAL A 55 2.85 -0.79 -17.79
C VAL A 55 1.35 -0.55 -17.97
N GLN A 56 0.68 -1.48 -18.65
CA GLN A 56 -0.75 -1.41 -18.90
C GLN A 56 -1.59 -1.73 -17.64
N PRO A 57 -2.84 -1.24 -17.57
CA PRO A 57 -3.85 -1.67 -16.61
C PRO A 57 -3.97 -3.19 -16.55
N ASN A 58 -4.24 -3.77 -15.37
CA ASN A 58 -4.59 -5.18 -15.35
C ASN A 58 -5.99 -5.34 -15.94
N PRO A 59 -6.21 -6.36 -16.80
CA PRO A 59 -7.54 -6.63 -17.31
C PRO A 59 -8.48 -7.03 -16.16
N HIS A 60 -9.75 -6.67 -16.29
CA HIS A 60 -10.80 -7.02 -15.34
C HIS A 60 -12.05 -7.51 -16.07
N GLY A 61 -12.90 -8.26 -15.37
CA GLY A 61 -14.17 -8.77 -15.93
C GLY A 61 -14.03 -9.85 -17.01
N GLN A 62 -12.83 -10.38 -17.23
CA GLN A 62 -12.60 -11.43 -18.22
C GLN A 62 -13.34 -12.73 -17.85
N HIS A 63 -13.89 -13.40 -18.86
CA HIS A 63 -14.56 -14.70 -18.76
C HIS A 63 -13.72 -15.72 -17.98
N CYS A 64 -14.39 -16.49 -17.10
CA CYS A 64 -13.73 -17.49 -16.28
C CYS A 64 -14.05 -18.92 -16.74
N SER A 65 -13.06 -19.61 -17.31
CA SER A 65 -13.16 -21.00 -17.80
C SER A 65 -13.20 -22.08 -16.69
N CYS A 66 -13.50 -21.71 -15.45
CA CYS A 66 -13.57 -22.67 -14.35
C CYS A 66 -14.81 -23.58 -14.46
N ARG A 67 -14.77 -24.73 -13.80
CA ARG A 67 -15.90 -25.68 -13.72
C ARG A 67 -17.20 -25.03 -13.25
N TRP A 68 -17.13 -24.01 -12.41
CA TRP A 68 -18.28 -23.29 -11.87
C TRP A 68 -18.76 -22.14 -12.74
N LYS A 69 -18.10 -21.89 -13.89
CA LYS A 69 -18.42 -20.82 -14.85
C LYS A 69 -18.76 -19.50 -14.15
N CYS A 70 -17.92 -19.09 -13.20
CA CYS A 70 -18.25 -17.99 -12.28
C CYS A 70 -18.56 -16.68 -13.00
N ILE A 71 -17.97 -16.46 -14.17
CA ILE A 71 -18.25 -15.34 -15.06
C ILE A 71 -18.51 -15.97 -16.44
N PRO A 72 -19.70 -15.78 -17.07
CA PRO A 72 -20.79 -14.89 -16.65
C PRO A 72 -21.90 -15.53 -15.80
N ASP A 73 -21.96 -16.87 -15.65
CA ASP A 73 -23.17 -17.55 -15.16
C ASP A 73 -23.57 -17.16 -13.72
N LYS A 74 -22.60 -16.96 -12.82
CA LYS A 74 -22.87 -16.53 -11.43
C LYS A 74 -22.81 -15.02 -11.25
N ILE A 75 -21.97 -14.36 -12.03
CA ILE A 75 -21.68 -12.94 -11.95
C ILE A 75 -21.71 -12.41 -13.38
N THR A 76 -22.74 -11.63 -13.67
CA THR A 76 -22.87 -10.95 -14.97
C THR A 76 -21.80 -9.87 -15.11
N GLU A 77 -21.56 -9.44 -16.35
CA GLU A 77 -20.57 -8.40 -16.66
C GLU A 77 -20.90 -7.08 -15.93
N ASP A 78 -22.18 -6.68 -15.89
CA ASP A 78 -22.61 -5.47 -15.17
C ASP A 78 -22.32 -5.54 -13.67
N VAL A 79 -22.58 -6.69 -13.05
CA VAL A 79 -22.29 -6.90 -11.62
C VAL A 79 -20.79 -6.89 -11.39
N SER A 80 -20.01 -7.53 -12.27
CA SER A 80 -18.54 -7.50 -12.22
C SER A 80 -18.01 -6.07 -12.30
N LEU A 81 -18.51 -5.27 -13.25
CA LEU A 81 -18.12 -3.88 -13.42
C LEU A 81 -18.50 -3.05 -12.20
N GLY A 82 -19.72 -3.22 -11.67
CA GLY A 82 -20.15 -2.53 -10.46
C GLY A 82 -19.31 -2.86 -9.22
N ILE A 83 -18.84 -4.10 -9.08
CA ILE A 83 -17.90 -4.49 -8.02
C ILE A 83 -16.54 -3.83 -8.25
N TYR A 84 -16.05 -3.84 -9.49
CA TYR A 84 -14.76 -3.24 -9.85
C TYR A 84 -14.72 -1.73 -9.58
N THR A 85 -15.75 -0.98 -10.00
CA THR A 85 -15.86 0.46 -9.76
C THR A 85 -15.81 0.77 -8.26
N LYS A 86 -16.66 0.10 -7.46
CA LYS A 86 -16.66 0.25 -6.00
C LYS A 86 -15.31 -0.07 -5.36
N PHE A 87 -14.59 -1.06 -5.90
CA PHE A 87 -13.28 -1.44 -5.42
C PHE A 87 -12.21 -0.38 -5.70
N ILE A 88 -12.23 0.22 -6.88
CA ILE A 88 -11.27 1.27 -7.26
C ILE A 88 -11.53 2.58 -6.52
N ASP A 89 -12.80 2.89 -6.24
CA ASP A 89 -13.20 4.08 -5.48
C ASP A 89 -12.68 4.10 -4.04
N LEU A 90 -12.17 2.97 -3.52
CA LEU A 90 -11.52 2.91 -2.22
C LEU A 90 -10.23 3.75 -2.21
N SER A 91 -10.21 4.75 -1.33
CA SER A 91 -9.24 5.86 -1.33
C SER A 91 -7.81 5.43 -1.02
N THR A 92 -7.62 4.30 -0.33
CA THR A 92 -6.29 3.82 0.05
C THR A 92 -6.04 2.35 -0.28
N LYS A 93 -4.76 2.02 -0.44
CA LYS A 93 -4.34 0.63 -0.65
C LYS A 93 -4.67 -0.27 0.53
N ASN A 94 -4.72 0.30 1.74
CA ASN A 94 -5.11 -0.40 2.95
C ASN A 94 -6.60 -0.76 2.88
N GLU A 95 -7.47 0.21 2.57
CA GLU A 95 -8.91 -0.03 2.38
C GLU A 95 -9.16 -1.12 1.34
N GLN A 96 -8.53 -1.03 0.16
CA GLN A 96 -8.65 -2.06 -0.86
C GLN A 96 -8.19 -3.44 -0.37
N ASP A 97 -7.05 -3.51 0.34
CA ASP A 97 -6.53 -4.79 0.82
C ASP A 97 -7.37 -5.38 1.95
N VAL A 98 -7.91 -4.55 2.85
CA VAL A 98 -8.83 -4.96 3.92
C VAL A 98 -10.15 -5.46 3.33
N TYR A 99 -10.70 -4.72 2.36
CA TYR A 99 -11.88 -5.13 1.60
C TYR A 99 -11.69 -6.50 0.95
N LEU A 100 -10.59 -6.69 0.21
CA LEU A 100 -10.28 -7.97 -0.43
C LEU A 100 -10.10 -9.09 0.60
N GLN A 101 -9.45 -8.81 1.74
CA GLN A 101 -9.24 -9.81 2.79
C GLN A 101 -10.56 -10.23 3.44
N ALA A 102 -11.51 -9.30 3.64
CA ALA A 102 -12.84 -9.60 4.21
C ALA A 102 -13.70 -10.52 3.32
N LEU A 103 -13.36 -10.62 2.03
CA LEU A 103 -14.00 -11.51 1.06
C LEU A 103 -13.33 -12.89 0.95
N ILE A 104 -12.21 -13.09 1.67
CA ILE A 104 -11.45 -14.34 1.70
C ILE A 104 -11.67 -15.02 3.05
N GLU A 105 -12.07 -16.29 3.01
CA GLU A 105 -12.23 -17.12 4.20
C GLU A 105 -11.13 -18.19 4.22
N CYS A 106 -10.41 -18.32 5.34
CA CYS A 106 -9.47 -19.42 5.57
C CYS A 106 -10.18 -20.57 6.26
N MET A 107 -10.09 -21.74 5.63
CA MET A 107 -10.70 -22.97 6.10
C MET A 107 -9.59 -23.95 6.49
N PRO A 108 -9.75 -24.70 7.60
CA PRO A 108 -8.89 -25.85 7.86
C PRO A 108 -9.09 -26.90 6.76
N ILE A 109 -8.06 -27.68 6.46
CA ILE A 109 -8.17 -28.76 5.48
C ILE A 109 -8.93 -29.92 6.09
N GLN A 110 -10.11 -30.20 5.54
CA GLN A 110 -10.99 -31.27 6.02
C GLN A 110 -10.51 -32.67 5.66
N ARG A 111 -9.73 -32.81 4.58
CA ARG A 111 -9.21 -34.11 4.12
C ARG A 111 -7.79 -33.95 3.61
N GLU A 112 -6.85 -34.56 4.31
CA GLU A 112 -5.53 -34.79 3.79
C GLU A 112 -5.59 -36.00 2.84
N ARG A 113 -5.27 -35.79 1.56
CA ARG A 113 -4.98 -36.93 0.69
C ARG A 113 -3.64 -37.49 1.14
N ARG A 114 -3.64 -38.72 1.67
CA ARG A 114 -2.41 -39.51 1.77
C ARG A 114 -1.81 -39.50 0.37
N LYS A 115 -0.63 -38.90 0.23
CA LYS A 115 0.18 -39.20 -0.95
C LYS A 115 0.59 -40.64 -0.69
N GLU A 116 0.08 -41.58 -1.49
CA GLU A 116 0.73 -42.87 -1.58
C GLU A 116 2.18 -42.57 -1.95
N GLY A 117 3.06 -42.70 -0.96
CA GLY A 117 4.47 -42.71 -1.21
C GLY A 117 4.70 -43.83 -2.20
N ASN A 118 5.46 -43.52 -3.24
CA ASN A 118 6.20 -44.52 -3.98
C ASN A 118 6.81 -45.46 -2.93
N ARG A 119 6.26 -46.67 -2.81
CA ARG A 119 6.96 -47.75 -2.12
C ARG A 119 8.25 -47.90 -2.92
N ASP A 120 9.37 -47.91 -2.23
CA ASP A 120 10.67 -48.25 -2.80
C ASP A 120 11.29 -47.16 -3.69
N ASN A 121 11.88 -46.12 -3.07
CA ASN A 121 13.22 -45.64 -3.43
C ASN A 121 13.67 -44.58 -2.41
N ASP A 122 14.62 -44.98 -1.56
CA ASP A 122 15.49 -44.10 -0.79
C ASP A 122 16.45 -43.35 -1.73
N ASP A 123 15.91 -42.47 -2.60
CA ASP A 123 16.72 -41.59 -3.43
C ASP A 123 16.61 -40.13 -3.01
N VAL A 124 17.79 -39.55 -2.87
CA VAL A 124 18.09 -38.26 -2.25
C VAL A 124 17.64 -37.14 -3.18
N GLY A 125 16.37 -36.71 -3.06
CA GLY A 125 15.93 -35.52 -3.80
C GLY A 125 14.45 -35.26 -3.94
N ALA A 126 13.57 -36.13 -3.43
CA ALA A 126 12.13 -35.92 -3.57
C ALA A 126 11.66 -34.68 -2.79
N CYS A 127 11.24 -33.64 -3.52
CA CYS A 127 10.75 -32.36 -3.00
C CYS A 127 9.62 -32.57 -1.96
N LYS A 128 10.01 -32.58 -0.67
CA LYS A 128 9.13 -32.61 0.51
C LYS A 128 8.35 -31.30 0.61
N ARG A 129 7.45 -31.02 -0.34
CA ARG A 129 6.49 -29.91 -0.21
C ARG A 129 5.66 -30.20 1.03
N LYS A 130 5.83 -29.38 2.07
CA LYS A 130 5.03 -29.45 3.31
C LYS A 130 3.55 -29.56 2.95
N PRO A 131 2.78 -30.42 3.64
CA PRO A 131 1.35 -30.51 3.39
C PRO A 131 0.74 -29.12 3.51
N LYS A 132 -0.20 -28.84 2.61
CA LYS A 132 -1.02 -27.63 2.72
C LYS A 132 -1.71 -27.74 4.08
N GLN A 133 -1.76 -26.65 4.86
CA GLN A 133 -2.43 -26.61 6.16
C GLN A 133 -3.80 -25.90 6.10
N HIS A 134 -3.96 -25.02 5.11
CA HIS A 134 -5.13 -24.17 4.97
C HIS A 134 -5.68 -24.23 3.54
N SER A 135 -7.01 -24.19 3.43
CA SER A 135 -7.71 -23.90 2.19
C SER A 135 -8.30 -22.49 2.24
N PHE A 136 -8.61 -21.92 1.07
CA PHE A 136 -9.17 -20.58 0.98
C PHE A 136 -10.41 -20.61 0.10
N LYS A 137 -11.45 -19.92 0.57
CA LYS A 137 -12.70 -19.70 -0.13
C LYS A 137 -12.79 -18.22 -0.50
N TYR A 138 -13.25 -17.95 -1.72
CA TYR A 138 -13.33 -16.59 -2.28
C TYR A 138 -14.78 -16.26 -2.55
N SER A 139 -15.22 -15.11 -2.06
CA SER A 139 -16.59 -14.63 -2.25
C SER A 139 -16.59 -13.23 -2.88
N LEU A 140 -17.70 -12.86 -3.51
CA LEU A 140 -17.96 -11.51 -4.00
C LEU A 140 -19.22 -10.98 -3.34
N SER A 141 -19.23 -9.69 -3.00
CA SER A 141 -20.40 -9.03 -2.44
C SER A 141 -21.26 -8.45 -3.56
N THR A 142 -22.45 -9.02 -3.76
CA THR A 142 -23.48 -8.54 -4.68
C THR A 142 -24.64 -7.93 -3.89
N SER A 143 -25.60 -7.31 -4.58
CA SER A 143 -26.84 -6.81 -3.95
C SER A 143 -27.68 -7.94 -3.32
N LEU A 144 -27.53 -9.17 -3.80
CA LEU A 144 -28.24 -10.36 -3.31
C LEU A 144 -27.47 -11.09 -2.19
N GLY A 145 -26.29 -10.60 -1.80
CA GLY A 145 -25.48 -11.18 -0.73
C GLY A 145 -24.08 -11.62 -1.20
N LYS A 146 -23.51 -12.63 -0.53
CA LYS A 146 -22.17 -13.15 -0.87
C LYS A 146 -22.28 -14.32 -1.83
N VAL A 147 -21.57 -14.26 -2.95
CA VAL A 147 -21.53 -15.31 -3.97
C VAL A 147 -20.13 -15.93 -4.03
N ASP A 148 -20.06 -17.25 -3.90
CA ASP A 148 -18.79 -17.98 -3.95
C ASP A 148 -18.28 -18.18 -5.36
N VAL A 149 -17.02 -17.80 -5.56
CA VAL A 149 -16.33 -17.82 -6.85
C VAL A 149 -14.97 -18.53 -6.75
N CYS A 150 -14.43 -18.92 -7.90
CA CYS A 150 -13.07 -19.42 -7.94
C CYS A 150 -12.06 -18.27 -7.80
N LYS A 151 -10.81 -18.60 -7.46
CA LYS A 151 -9.71 -17.62 -7.33
C LYS A 151 -9.50 -16.81 -8.62
N ALA A 152 -9.62 -17.43 -9.79
CA ALA A 152 -9.39 -16.76 -11.07
C ALA A 152 -10.46 -15.69 -11.33
N ALA A 153 -11.73 -16.02 -11.10
CA ALA A 153 -12.82 -15.05 -11.18
C ALA A 153 -12.65 -13.91 -10.17
N PHE A 154 -12.28 -14.22 -8.91
CA PHE A 154 -12.01 -13.20 -7.89
C PHE A 154 -10.91 -12.22 -8.33
N ILE A 155 -9.84 -12.72 -8.93
CA ILE A 155 -8.73 -11.91 -9.47
C ILE A 155 -9.20 -11.06 -10.65
N SER A 156 -9.98 -11.65 -11.55
CA SER A 156 -10.52 -11.00 -12.75
C SER A 156 -11.47 -9.86 -12.39
N VAL A 157 -12.44 -10.08 -11.51
CA VAL A 157 -13.42 -9.04 -11.12
C VAL A 157 -12.73 -7.82 -10.52
N HIS A 158 -11.69 -8.00 -9.71
CA HIS A 158 -11.00 -6.88 -9.06
C HIS A 158 -9.83 -6.28 -9.86
N GLY A 159 -9.46 -6.85 -11.02
CA GLY A 159 -8.32 -6.37 -11.81
C GLY A 159 -6.99 -6.40 -11.04
N ILE A 160 -6.74 -7.45 -10.26
CA ILE A 160 -5.54 -7.57 -9.40
C ILE A 160 -4.60 -8.67 -9.87
N LYS A 161 -3.35 -8.66 -9.38
CA LYS A 161 -2.40 -9.75 -9.63
C LYS A 161 -2.56 -10.91 -8.62
N PRO A 162 -2.30 -12.17 -9.01
CA PRO A 162 -2.41 -13.33 -8.11
C PRO A 162 -1.55 -13.22 -6.84
N ASP A 163 -0.42 -12.52 -6.91
CA ASP A 163 0.48 -12.28 -5.79
C ASP A 163 -0.15 -11.45 -4.69
N ARG A 164 -1.04 -10.51 -5.05
CA ARG A 164 -1.80 -9.70 -4.08
C ARG A 164 -2.67 -10.62 -3.24
N VAL A 165 -3.41 -11.54 -3.87
CA VAL A 165 -4.24 -12.54 -3.18
C VAL A 165 -3.38 -13.49 -2.34
N ARG A 166 -2.24 -13.97 -2.85
CA ARG A 166 -1.34 -14.87 -2.10
C ARG A 166 -0.89 -14.21 -0.79
N ARG A 167 -0.46 -12.95 -0.85
CA ARG A 167 -0.05 -12.18 0.33
C ARG A 167 -1.19 -12.02 1.33
N LEU A 168 -2.41 -11.71 0.87
CA LEU A 168 -3.58 -11.57 1.76
C LEU A 168 -3.91 -12.89 2.47
N CYS A 169 -3.87 -14.01 1.75
CA CYS A 169 -4.01 -15.35 2.34
C CYS A 169 -2.95 -15.62 3.43
N SER A 170 -1.68 -15.29 3.17
CA SER A 170 -0.59 -15.44 4.15
C SER A 170 -0.79 -14.59 5.41
N LEU A 171 -1.30 -13.37 5.25
CA LEU A 171 -1.61 -12.49 6.38
C LEU A 171 -2.80 -13.00 7.18
N LEU A 172 -3.83 -13.51 6.49
CA LEU A 172 -5.03 -14.04 7.14
C LEU A 172 -4.71 -15.29 7.98
N VAL A 173 -3.83 -16.18 7.50
CA VAL A 173 -3.31 -17.31 8.30
C VAL A 173 -2.57 -16.84 9.55
N GLN A 174 -1.89 -15.69 9.49
CA GLN A 174 -1.19 -15.08 10.62
C GLN A 174 -2.10 -14.22 11.51
N ASN A 175 -3.41 -14.16 11.24
CA ASN A 175 -4.37 -13.27 11.89
C ASN A 175 -3.94 -11.78 11.85
N LYS A 176 -3.37 -11.35 10.72
CA LYS A 176 -2.89 -9.98 10.51
C LYS A 176 -3.75 -9.22 9.51
N VAL A 177 -3.99 -7.95 9.84
CA VAL A 177 -4.62 -6.98 8.93
C VAL A 177 -3.58 -6.45 7.93
N PRO A 178 -3.91 -6.35 6.64
CA PRO A 178 -3.05 -5.80 5.61
C PRO A 178 -2.65 -4.36 5.90
N LYS A 179 -1.35 -4.08 5.75
CA LYS A 179 -0.78 -2.73 5.84
C LYS A 179 0.07 -2.46 4.60
N ASP A 180 -0.05 -1.25 4.05
CA ASP A 180 0.75 -0.80 2.91
C ASP A 180 2.18 -0.52 3.37
N MET A 181 3.08 -1.43 2.98
CA MET A 181 4.52 -1.37 3.23
C MET A 181 5.32 -0.89 2.01
N ARG A 182 4.67 -0.42 0.94
CA ARG A 182 5.37 0.03 -0.28
C ARG A 182 6.30 1.21 0.02
N GLY A 183 7.59 0.99 -0.19
CA GLY A 183 8.63 2.00 0.05
C GLY A 183 8.90 2.29 1.53
N LYS A 184 8.48 1.39 2.44
CA LYS A 184 8.72 1.50 3.89
C LYS A 184 9.79 0.53 4.42
N ASN A 185 10.49 -0.15 3.52
CA ASN A 185 11.59 -1.01 3.92
C ASN A 185 12.74 -0.12 4.43
N ALA A 186 13.34 -0.50 5.56
CA ALA A 186 14.55 0.16 6.03
C ALA A 186 15.62 0.07 4.93
N SER A 187 16.34 1.17 4.69
CA SER A 187 17.50 1.11 3.79
C SER A 187 18.62 0.31 4.49
N GLY A 188 19.44 -0.39 3.72
CA GLY A 188 20.59 -1.13 4.28
C GLY A 188 21.59 -0.22 5.00
N ASN A 189 21.52 1.08 4.77
CA ASN A 189 22.36 2.09 5.41
C ASN A 189 21.77 2.63 6.72
N VAL A 190 20.55 2.23 7.11
CA VAL A 190 19.94 2.63 8.39
C VAL A 190 20.78 2.09 9.53
N LYS A 191 21.25 2.99 10.40
CA LYS A 191 21.95 2.62 11.63
C LYS A 191 20.95 2.18 12.70
N PRO A 192 21.29 1.20 13.55
CA PRO A 192 20.43 0.77 14.63
C PRO A 192 20.22 1.91 15.64
N GLY A 193 19.06 1.94 16.31
CA GLY A 193 18.65 3.06 17.15
C GLY A 193 19.63 3.41 18.26
N HIS A 194 20.30 2.41 18.85
CA HIS A 194 21.29 2.64 19.90
C HIS A 194 22.55 3.38 19.39
N VAL A 195 22.99 3.11 18.14
CA VAL A 195 24.13 3.83 17.52
C VAL A 195 23.73 5.27 17.24
N VAL A 196 22.52 5.49 16.72
CA VAL A 196 22.00 6.85 16.49
C VAL A 196 21.94 7.63 17.80
N LYS A 197 21.46 6.99 18.88
CA LYS A 197 21.42 7.59 20.21
C LYS A 197 22.82 7.94 20.72
N ALA A 198 23.78 7.02 20.62
CA ALA A 198 25.17 7.28 21.03
C ALA A 198 25.80 8.46 20.27
N ILE A 199 25.51 8.61 18.97
CA ILE A 199 25.96 9.76 18.18
C ILE A 199 25.33 11.05 18.70
N ILE A 200 24.02 11.06 18.98
CA ILE A 200 23.31 12.23 19.51
C ILE A 200 23.88 12.62 20.88
N ASP A 201 24.04 11.64 21.78
CA ASP A 201 24.57 11.85 23.13
C ASP A 201 26.01 12.38 23.07
N HIS A 202 26.83 11.86 22.15
CA HIS A 202 28.19 12.35 21.91
C HIS A 202 28.20 13.79 21.38
N ILE A 203 27.35 14.13 20.40
CA ILE A 203 27.23 15.51 19.90
C ILE A 203 26.77 16.46 21.01
N ALA A 204 25.84 16.02 21.87
CA ALA A 204 25.33 16.82 22.98
C ALA A 204 26.36 17.00 24.12
N SER A 205 27.39 16.16 24.19
CA SER A 205 28.46 16.30 25.18
C SER A 205 29.39 17.49 24.91
N PHE A 206 29.41 18.03 23.69
CA PHE A 206 30.21 19.22 23.37
C PHE A 206 29.47 20.49 23.83
N PRO A 207 30.17 21.45 24.48
CA PRO A 207 29.57 22.71 24.88
C PRO A 207 29.12 23.50 23.64
N GLN A 208 27.86 23.92 23.63
CA GLN A 208 27.36 24.82 22.60
C GLN A 208 27.97 26.21 22.82
N LYS A 209 28.72 26.70 21.83
CA LYS A 209 29.16 28.10 21.84
C LYS A 209 27.98 28.98 21.45
N GLU A 210 27.63 29.93 22.31
CA GLU A 210 26.78 31.05 21.91
C GLU A 210 27.52 31.83 20.81
N ALA A 211 26.86 32.04 19.68
CA ALA A 211 27.43 32.81 18.58
C ALA A 211 27.52 34.28 19.02
N HIS A 212 28.68 34.68 19.54
CA HIS A 212 28.99 36.04 20.00
C HIS A 212 28.91 37.10 18.88
N TYR A 213 28.84 36.68 17.61
CA TYR A 213 28.72 37.55 16.44
C TYR A 213 27.32 37.45 15.82
N THR A 214 26.30 37.90 16.54
CA THR A 214 25.15 38.56 15.90
C THR A 214 25.37 40.05 16.08
N SER A 215 26.20 40.63 15.21
CA SER A 215 26.29 42.07 15.08
C SER A 215 24.90 42.60 14.74
N LYS A 216 24.33 43.37 15.66
CA LYS A 216 23.17 44.23 15.39
C LYS A 216 23.54 45.12 14.20
N SER A 217 22.77 45.04 13.12
CA SER A 217 22.67 46.06 12.08
C SER A 217 21.21 46.37 11.92
#